data_AF-A0A5C5YD38-F1
#
_entry.id   AF-A0A5C5YD38-F1
#
_cell.length_a   1.000
_cell.length_b   1.000
_cell.length_c   1.000
_cell.angle_alpha   90.00
_cell.angle_beta   90.00
_cell.angle_gamma   90.00
#
_symmetry.space_group_name_H-M   'P 1'
#
loop_
_entity.id
_entity.type
_entity.pdbx_description
1 polymer ?
#
loop_
_entity_poly.entity_id
_entity_poly.type
_entity_poly.pdbx_seq_one_letter_code
_entity_poly.pdbx_strand_id
1 'polypeptide(L)'
;MTESRVTTIDEAFIQRVAQMVIRRLAQMQLADMTAPAADASRPAPPPQASCDQKIVTDETVAARPVGTTLVIRPDAILTPLAKDTARQRQIQLVRGDPSNGNQAKATS
;
A
#
# COMPACT_ATOMS: atom_id res chain seq x y z
N MET A 1 38.57 -12.64 42.76
CA MET A 1 37.22 -12.29 43.26
C MET A 1 36.39 -11.91 42.05
N THR A 2 35.48 -12.79 41.62
CA THR A 2 34.66 -12.62 40.42
C THR A 2 33.36 -11.89 40.78
N GLU A 3 33.29 -10.59 40.47
CA GLU A 3 32.05 -9.83 40.59
C GLU A 3 31.08 -10.26 39.49
N SER A 4 30.16 -11.16 39.84
CA SER A 4 28.99 -11.45 39.00
C SER A 4 28.05 -10.25 39.05
N ARG A 5 28.16 -9.36 38.06
CA ARG A 5 27.18 -8.28 37.85
C ARG A 5 25.86 -8.90 37.40
N VAL A 6 25.04 -9.32 38.36
CA VAL A 6 23.61 -9.54 38.12
C VAL A 6 23.03 -8.15 37.81
N THR A 7 22.91 -7.83 36.53
CA THR A 7 22.08 -6.72 36.07
C THR A 7 20.64 -7.13 36.34
N THR A 8 20.16 -6.85 37.55
CA THR A 8 18.73 -6.91 37.88
C THR A 8 18.02 -6.05 36.86
N ILE A 9 17.39 -6.69 35.88
CA ILE A 9 16.55 -6.01 34.90
C ILE A 9 15.49 -5.29 35.71
N ASP A 10 15.50 -3.96 35.61
CA ASP A 10 14.66 -3.10 36.41
C ASP A 10 13.18 -3.49 36.23
N GLU A 11 12.50 -3.80 37.31
CA GLU A 11 11.14 -4.34 37.25
C GLU A 11 10.17 -3.33 36.58
N ALA A 12 10.42 -2.03 36.74
CA ALA A 12 9.63 -1.00 36.07
C ALA A 12 9.87 -0.96 34.56
N PHE A 13 11.07 -1.34 34.09
CA PHE A 13 11.34 -1.55 32.67
C PHE A 13 10.54 -2.73 32.13
N ILE A 14 10.51 -3.86 32.84
CA ILE A 14 9.72 -5.04 32.45
C ILE A 14 8.23 -4.69 32.37
N GLN A 15 7.71 -3.98 33.38
CA GLN A 15 6.31 -3.54 33.40
C GLN A 15 5.97 -2.60 32.24
N ARG A 16 6.87 -1.66 31.90
CA ARG A 16 6.67 -0.74 30.77
C ARG A 16 6.64 -1.48 29.44
N VAL A 17 7.53 -2.45 29.24
CA VAL A 17 7.55 -3.29 28.03
C VAL A 17 6.28 -4.15 27.94
N ALA A 18 5.87 -4.77 29.05
CA ALA A 18 4.66 -5.59 29.11
C ALA A 18 3.40 -4.77 28.77
N GLN A 19 3.24 -3.57 29.35
CA GLN A 19 2.11 -2.69 29.03
C GLN A 19 2.09 -2.27 27.55
N MET A 20 3.27 -1.99 26.97
CA MET A 20 3.38 -1.63 25.56
C MET A 20 2.95 -2.78 24.64
N VAL A 21 3.37 -4.02 24.95
CA VAL A 21 2.98 -5.22 24.21
C VAL A 21 1.48 -5.49 24.35
N ILE A 22 0.93 -5.44 25.56
CA ILE A 22 -0.51 -5.63 25.81
C ILE A 22 -1.33 -4.60 25.01
N ARG A 23 -0.94 -3.33 25.06
CA ARG A 23 -1.64 -2.26 24.31
C ARG A 23 -1.57 -2.48 22.81
N ARG A 24 -0.43 -2.94 22.30
CA ARG A 24 -0.26 -3.22 20.86
C ARG A 24 -1.08 -4.43 20.42
N LEU A 25 -1.11 -5.50 21.22
CA LEU A 25 -1.94 -6.68 20.96
C LEU A 25 -3.43 -6.35 21.02
N ALA A 26 -3.86 -5.56 22.01
CA ALA A 26 -5.25 -5.09 22.09
C ALA A 26 -5.66 -4.26 20.86
N GLN A 27 -4.77 -3.39 20.35
CA GLN A 27 -5.02 -2.65 19.11
C GLN A 27 -5.10 -3.55 17.87
N MET A 28 -4.25 -4.58 17.78
CA MET A 28 -4.30 -5.54 16.68
C MET A 28 -5.57 -6.39 16.74
N GLN A 29 -5.97 -6.88 17.92
CA GLN A 29 -7.21 -7.64 18.09
C GLN A 29 -8.44 -6.80 17.81
N LEU A 30 -8.44 -5.52 18.20
CA LEU A 30 -9.52 -4.61 17.85
C LEU A 30 -9.58 -4.39 16.34
N ALA A 31 -8.44 -4.21 15.66
CA ALA A 31 -8.39 -4.09 14.20
C ALA A 31 -8.87 -5.36 13.46
N ASP A 32 -8.64 -6.55 14.03
CA ASP A 32 -9.13 -7.83 13.50
C ASP A 32 -10.64 -8.03 13.78
N MET A 33 -11.15 -7.59 14.94
CA MET A 33 -12.57 -7.71 15.30
C MET A 33 -13.46 -6.59 14.78
N THR A 34 -12.91 -5.42 14.43
CA THR A 34 -13.62 -4.33 13.75
C THR A 34 -13.39 -4.36 12.24
N ALA A 35 -13.32 -5.54 11.63
CA ALA A 35 -13.74 -5.66 10.24
C ALA A 35 -15.25 -5.37 10.22
N PRO A 36 -15.71 -4.19 9.76
CA PRO A 36 -17.12 -3.90 9.73
C PRO A 36 -17.73 -4.79 8.65
N ALA A 37 -18.60 -5.70 9.06
CA ALA A 37 -19.68 -6.14 8.20
C ALA A 37 -20.47 -4.87 7.83
N ALA A 38 -20.25 -4.42 6.58
CA ALA A 38 -21.02 -3.43 5.83
C ALA A 38 -21.31 -2.08 6.52
N ASP A 39 -20.60 -1.00 6.13
CA ASP A 39 -21.28 0.17 5.54
C ASP A 39 -20.32 1.19 4.87
N ALA A 40 -20.72 1.67 3.70
CA ALA A 40 -20.55 3.03 3.15
C ALA A 40 -19.19 3.79 3.16
N SER A 41 -18.02 3.15 3.09
CA SER A 41 -16.78 3.85 2.68
C SER A 41 -15.89 2.96 1.83
N ARG A 42 -16.36 2.62 0.63
CA ARG A 42 -15.43 2.24 -0.43
C ARG A 42 -14.55 3.48 -0.65
N PRO A 43 -13.24 3.50 -0.34
CA PRO A 43 -12.40 4.54 -0.91
C PRO A 43 -12.68 4.47 -2.41
N ALA A 44 -13.11 5.60 -2.99
CA ALA A 44 -13.37 5.64 -4.42
C ALA A 44 -12.20 4.92 -5.11
N PRO A 45 -12.46 3.91 -5.96
CA PRO A 45 -11.37 3.17 -6.57
C PRO A 45 -10.37 4.19 -7.11
N PRO A 46 -9.07 4.03 -6.82
CA PRO A 46 -8.08 5.01 -7.24
C PRO A 46 -8.32 5.30 -8.71
N PRO A 47 -8.28 6.58 -9.14
CA PRO A 47 -8.58 6.94 -10.52
C PRO A 47 -7.78 6.00 -11.42
N GLN A 48 -8.49 5.26 -12.26
CA GLN A 48 -7.87 4.32 -13.18
C GLN A 48 -7.64 5.05 -14.49
N ALA A 49 -6.37 5.14 -14.89
CA ALA A 49 -6.00 5.65 -16.20
C ALA A 49 -5.55 4.47 -17.06
N SER A 50 -6.11 4.34 -18.25
CA SER A 50 -5.62 3.41 -19.27
C SER A 50 -4.63 4.13 -20.18
N CYS A 51 -3.48 3.51 -20.43
CA CYS A 51 -2.48 3.98 -21.37
C CYS A 51 -2.30 2.93 -22.47
N ASP A 52 -2.72 3.28 -23.69
CA ASP A 52 -2.60 2.41 -24.86
C ASP A 52 -1.24 2.57 -25.59
N GLN A 53 -0.35 3.41 -25.06
CA GLN A 53 0.95 3.65 -25.69
C GLN A 53 1.86 2.43 -25.56
N LYS A 54 2.53 2.09 -26.67
CA LYS A 54 3.55 1.04 -26.74
C LYS A 54 4.80 1.38 -25.93
N ILE A 55 5.09 2.66 -25.73
CA ILE A 55 6.23 3.14 -24.93
C ILE A 55 5.68 4.10 -23.88
N VAL A 56 5.95 3.83 -22.61
CA VAL A 56 5.53 4.65 -21.47
C VAL A 56 6.75 5.43 -20.98
N THR A 57 6.71 6.74 -21.20
CA THR A 57 7.75 7.71 -20.83
C THR A 57 7.41 8.42 -19.53
N ASP A 58 8.35 9.20 -18.98
CA ASP A 58 8.15 9.89 -17.70
C ASP A 58 7.02 10.92 -17.80
N GLU A 59 6.96 11.68 -18.90
CA GLU A 59 5.91 12.66 -19.18
C GLU A 59 4.49 12.04 -19.10
N THR A 60 4.37 10.80 -19.57
CA THR A 60 3.12 10.02 -19.57
C THR A 60 2.68 9.67 -18.14
N VAL A 61 3.64 9.39 -17.26
CA VAL A 61 3.42 9.12 -15.84
C VAL A 61 3.23 10.42 -15.05
N ALA A 62 3.99 11.47 -15.38
CA ALA A 62 3.95 12.78 -14.74
C ALA A 62 2.66 13.57 -15.04
N ALA A 63 2.01 13.29 -16.17
CA ALA A 63 0.68 13.82 -16.49
C ALA A 63 -0.44 13.23 -15.61
N ARG A 64 -0.16 12.21 -14.79
CA ARG A 64 -1.15 11.52 -13.95
C ARG A 64 -1.12 12.01 -12.51
N PRO A 65 -2.28 12.00 -11.82
CA PRO A 65 -2.33 12.35 -10.41
C PRO A 65 -1.54 11.35 -9.56
N VAL A 66 -1.01 11.83 -8.44
CA VAL A 66 -0.33 11.01 -7.43
C VAL A 66 -1.32 9.96 -6.87
N GLY A 67 -0.85 8.74 -6.63
CA GLY A 67 -1.69 7.66 -6.07
C GLY A 67 -2.63 6.95 -7.07
N THR A 68 -2.48 7.25 -8.36
CA THR A 68 -3.32 6.68 -9.44
C THR A 68 -2.84 5.29 -9.84
N THR A 69 -3.76 4.41 -10.27
CA THR A 69 -3.39 3.15 -10.93
C THR A 69 -3.38 3.35 -12.44
N LEU A 70 -2.22 3.14 -13.07
CA LEU A 70 -2.02 3.23 -14.51
C LEU A 70 -1.99 1.82 -15.11
N VAL A 71 -3.02 1.49 -15.89
CA VAL A 71 -3.08 0.25 -16.66
C VAL A 71 -2.35 0.47 -17.98
N ILE A 72 -1.27 -0.27 -18.17
CA ILE A 72 -0.42 -0.24 -19.36
C ILE A 72 -0.57 -1.55 -20.13
N ARG A 73 -0.38 -1.51 -21.44
CA ARG A 73 -0.39 -2.73 -22.25
C ARG A 73 0.64 -3.75 -21.74
N PRO A 74 0.35 -5.07 -21.86
CA PRO A 74 1.28 -6.11 -21.43
C PRO A 74 2.63 -6.08 -22.19
N ASP A 75 2.62 -5.64 -23.44
CA ASP A 75 3.78 -5.49 -24.32
C ASP A 75 4.40 -4.07 -24.29
N ALA A 76 3.92 -3.18 -23.41
CA ALA A 76 4.44 -1.83 -23.31
C ALA A 76 5.87 -1.80 -22.75
N ILE A 77 6.72 -0.99 -23.38
CA ILE A 77 8.08 -0.70 -22.93
C ILE A 77 8.02 0.46 -21.95
N LEU A 78 8.45 0.25 -20.71
CA LEU A 78 8.61 1.33 -19.73
C LEU A 78 10.04 1.82 -19.72
N THR A 79 10.22 3.14 -19.82
CA THR A 79 11.54 3.72 -19.60
C THR A 79 11.92 3.63 -18.11
N PRO A 80 13.23 3.51 -17.78
CA PRO A 80 13.68 3.50 -16.39
C PRO A 80 13.23 4.73 -15.61
N LEU A 81 13.24 5.89 -16.26
CA LEU A 81 12.79 7.15 -15.70
C LEU A 81 11.29 7.12 -15.36
N ALA A 82 10.45 6.61 -16.27
CA ALA A 82 9.01 6.47 -16.01
C ALA A 82 8.70 5.59 -14.79
N LYS A 83 9.48 4.52 -14.60
CA LYS A 83 9.35 3.63 -13.44
C LYS A 83 9.73 4.32 -12.13
N ASP A 84 10.77 5.15 -12.16
CA ASP A 84 11.19 5.93 -10.99
C ASP A 84 10.16 7.02 -10.64
N THR A 85 9.70 7.78 -11.63
CA THR A 85 8.63 8.78 -11.47
C THR A 85 7.34 8.15 -10.92
N ALA A 86 6.99 6.94 -11.38
CA ALA A 86 5.83 6.22 -10.87
C ALA A 86 5.98 5.88 -9.38
N ARG A 87 7.17 5.43 -8.95
CA ARG A 87 7.44 5.18 -7.52
C ARG A 87 7.37 6.46 -6.70
N GLN A 88 8.01 7.54 -7.16
CA GLN A 88 8.02 8.83 -6.46
C GLN A 88 6.60 9.39 -6.27
N ARG A 89 5.74 9.21 -7.27
CA ARG A 89 4.34 9.69 -7.27
C ARG A 89 3.32 8.66 -6.77
N GLN A 90 3.77 7.56 -6.19
CA GLN A 90 2.89 6.48 -5.70
C GLN A 90 1.90 5.97 -6.78
N ILE A 91 2.31 6.01 -8.05
CA ILE A 91 1.49 5.53 -9.17
C ILE A 91 1.72 4.02 -9.31
N GLN A 92 0.64 3.26 -9.28
CA GLN A 92 0.68 1.81 -9.42
C GLN A 92 0.63 1.45 -10.91
N LEU A 93 1.71 0.86 -11.44
CA LEU A 93 1.80 0.40 -12.82
C LEU A 93 1.29 -1.05 -12.90
N VAL A 94 0.19 -1.26 -13.62
CA VAL A 94 -0.42 -2.59 -13.80
C VAL A 94 -0.40 -2.94 -15.28
N ARG A 95 0.13 -4.12 -15.63
CA ARG A 95 0.06 -4.63 -17.00
C ARG A 95 -1.28 -5.31 -17.23
N GLY A 96 -2.03 -4.89 -18.24
CA GLY A 96 -3.33 -5.47 -18.59
C GLY A 96 -3.90 -4.86 -19.85
N ASP A 97 -5.00 -5.42 -20.35
CA ASP A 97 -5.71 -4.84 -21.49
C ASP A 97 -6.31 -3.48 -21.10
N PRO A 98 -5.90 -2.37 -21.74
CA PRO A 98 -6.44 -1.04 -21.44
C PRO A 98 -7.97 -0.96 -21.72
N SER A 99 -8.50 -1.92 -22.48
CA SER A 99 -9.93 -2.07 -22.79
C SER A 99 -10.76 -2.64 -21.62
N ASN A 100 -10.14 -3.17 -20.56
CA ASN A 100 -10.87 -3.79 -19.45
C ASN A 100 -11.20 -2.81 -18.29
N GLY A 101 -10.91 -1.52 -18.46
CA GLY A 101 -11.13 -0.48 -17.44
C GLY A 101 -12.59 -0.08 -17.20
N ASN A 102 -13.58 -0.74 -17.82
CA ASN A 102 -15.00 -0.36 -17.70
C ASN A 102 -16.00 -1.50 -17.54
N GLN A 103 -15.58 -2.71 -17.15
CA GLN A 103 -16.51 -3.77 -16.75
C GLN A 103 -16.51 -3.99 -15.24
N ALA A 104 -16.91 -2.96 -14.49
CA ALA A 104 -17.63 -3.19 -13.24
C ALA A 104 -19.01 -3.74 -13.62
N LYS A 105 -19.07 -5.06 -13.85
CA LYS A 105 -20.30 -5.79 -14.12
C LYS A 105 -21.24 -5.59 -12.92
N ALA A 106 -22.27 -4.77 -13.11
CA ALA A 106 -23.44 -4.74 -12.26
C ALA A 106 -24.02 -6.16 -12.22
N THR A 107 -23.94 -6.82 -11.08
CA THR A 107 -24.73 -8.02 -10.80
C THR A 107 -26.03 -7.55 -10.15
N SER A 108 -27.11 -7.57 -10.92
CA SER A 108 -28.49 -7.67 -10.42
C SER A 108 -28.96 -9.09 -10.64
#